data_AF-A0A9X1C9S2-F1
#
_entry.id   AF-A0A9X1C9S2-F1
#
_cell.length_a   1.000
_cell.length_b   1.000
_cell.length_c   1.000
_cell.angle_alpha   90.00
_cell.angle_beta   90.00
_cell.angle_gamma   90.00
#
_symmetry.space_group_name_H-M   'P 1'
#
loop_
_entity.id
_entity.type
_entity.pdbx_description
1 polymer ?
#
loop_
_entity_poly.entity_id
_entity_poly.type
_entity_poly.pdbx_seq_one_letter_code
_entity_poly.pdbx_strand_id
1 'polypeptide(L)'
;MKKLHSFHIPVMGIGFTADTPLKVSHLGIDSAISLVDDILLEKLRKMYCNMFELPYQEIDNSQPDFRAKRITSYLDMIHDVTEEKFNQLKEVNKSCTDELKHYFNLLPSTSEIKSQFMNAISDTFNLDKAKKFFTEHLVKGSIDVNIMTKVDKDHFNDKEKLPAEYNDAHAALRGYANSNLSSSLILSAGMNPHLFSYLENFKDFYPDATGYIKKKVILKVSDYRSALIQGKILAKKGIWISEFRIESGLNCGGHAFATNGLLLGPILNEFTVNKQVLTNELHELLTKALKTKEYHVPATALPIKITAQGGVGTSEEHEFLLSKYNLDSIGWGTPFLLVPEATAVDNETLQQLVGAKEEDLYLSDISPLGVPFNSLKGNTKDEEKYRNIAKNRPGSACPKKFVALDKEFTEEGLCTASRQYQHLKIKQLDAQGLDAIDYKKELDKITVKSCTCVGLGTSALLKYNLDTKTEGRGVSICPGPNMAYFSKVMSLKEMTAHIYGEIKNIVSAKRPHIFVKELTIYVDYITKKFNESPVISNKREEKYFTTFINNLKEGVTYYEELLAETKGYFEASKSTIKDSLEAELNRLKALSLQVEQAVQVTT
;
A
#
# COMPACT_ATOMS: atom_id res chain seq x y z
N MET A 1 -2.45 -11.45 21.90
CA MET A 1 -1.21 -12.16 21.56
C MET A 1 -0.20 -11.17 21.01
N LYS A 2 1.04 -11.24 21.46
CA LYS A 2 2.16 -10.45 20.91
C LYS A 2 2.36 -10.92 19.45
N LYS A 3 2.47 -9.98 18.50
CA LYS A 3 2.78 -10.36 17.11
C LYS A 3 4.17 -10.98 17.07
N LEU A 4 4.32 -12.01 16.25
CA LEU A 4 5.58 -12.71 16.05
C LEU A 4 6.62 -11.80 15.37
N HIS A 5 6.17 -11.05 14.36
CA HIS A 5 6.95 -10.07 13.63
C HIS A 5 6.47 -8.65 13.95
N SER A 6 7.43 -7.75 14.17
CA SER A 6 7.22 -6.31 14.27
C SER A 6 7.01 -5.63 12.91
N PHE A 7 7.10 -6.35 11.80
CA PHE A 7 6.85 -5.84 10.46
C PHE A 7 5.69 -6.56 9.77
N HIS A 8 5.19 -5.96 8.69
CA HIS A 8 4.23 -6.57 7.77
C HIS A 8 4.59 -6.20 6.31
N ILE A 9 4.12 -7.01 5.36
CA ILE A 9 4.28 -6.73 3.93
C ILE A 9 3.00 -6.05 3.43
N PRO A 10 3.02 -4.75 3.12
CA PRO A 10 1.84 -4.05 2.64
C PRO A 10 1.47 -4.50 1.22
N VAL A 11 0.26 -4.15 0.79
CA VAL A 11 -0.15 -4.33 -0.61
C VAL A 11 0.78 -3.52 -1.52
N MET A 12 1.31 -4.15 -2.57
CA MET A 12 2.15 -3.50 -3.56
C MET A 12 1.57 -3.73 -4.95
N GLY A 13 1.09 -2.66 -5.58
CA GLY A 13 0.45 -2.75 -6.90
C GLY A 13 -0.78 -3.66 -6.89
N ILE A 14 -1.02 -4.32 -8.03
CA ILE A 14 -2.15 -5.25 -8.21
C ILE A 14 -1.65 -6.69 -8.08
N GLY A 15 -0.63 -7.06 -8.88
CA GLY A 15 -0.15 -8.43 -8.98
C GLY A 15 1.01 -8.79 -8.08
N PHE A 16 1.82 -7.84 -7.61
CA PHE A 16 3.08 -8.17 -6.93
C PHE A 16 2.89 -8.88 -5.59
N THR A 17 1.78 -8.62 -4.90
CA THR A 17 1.43 -9.28 -3.64
C THR A 17 0.17 -10.14 -3.71
N ALA A 18 -0.30 -10.48 -4.92
CA ALA A 18 -1.55 -11.22 -5.10
C ALA A 18 -1.55 -12.58 -4.40
N ASP A 19 -0.37 -13.21 -4.27
CA ASP A 19 -0.16 -14.52 -3.64
C ASP A 19 0.81 -14.48 -2.46
N THR A 20 1.23 -13.29 -2.01
CA THR A 20 2.17 -13.15 -0.88
C THR A 20 1.69 -13.88 0.37
N PRO A 21 0.41 -13.80 0.79
CA PRO A 21 -0.02 -14.50 1.99
C PRO A 21 0.16 -16.02 1.91
N LEU A 22 -0.09 -16.64 0.74
CA LEU A 22 0.13 -18.07 0.53
C LEU A 22 1.62 -18.47 0.68
N LYS A 23 2.54 -17.52 0.45
CA LYS A 23 3.99 -17.69 0.57
C LYS A 23 4.51 -17.44 1.99
N VAL A 24 3.90 -16.56 2.78
CA VAL A 24 4.50 -16.09 4.06
C VAL A 24 3.61 -16.17 5.29
N SER A 25 2.30 -16.37 5.16
CA SER A 25 1.39 -16.37 6.33
C SER A 25 1.64 -17.57 7.25
N HIS A 26 2.02 -18.74 6.73
CA HIS A 26 2.42 -19.88 7.56
C HIS A 26 3.69 -19.61 8.37
N LEU A 27 4.47 -18.57 8.00
CA LEU A 27 5.66 -18.09 8.70
C LEU A 27 5.34 -17.00 9.73
N GLY A 28 4.06 -16.67 9.93
CA GLY A 28 3.62 -15.65 10.88
C GLY A 28 3.72 -14.20 10.39
N ILE A 29 4.04 -13.99 9.11
CA ILE A 29 4.17 -12.65 8.52
C ILE A 29 2.82 -12.19 7.99
N ASP A 30 2.33 -11.05 8.48
CA ASP A 30 1.12 -10.40 7.98
C ASP A 30 1.38 -9.83 6.58
N SER A 31 0.48 -10.06 5.63
CA SER A 31 0.58 -9.51 4.28
C SER A 31 -0.80 -9.28 3.63
N ALA A 32 -0.82 -8.56 2.50
CA ALA A 32 -2.07 -8.10 1.90
C ALA A 32 -2.21 -8.37 0.38
N ILE A 33 -3.43 -8.72 -0.01
CA ILE A 33 -3.85 -8.96 -1.42
C ILE A 33 -4.67 -7.77 -1.93
N SER A 34 -4.39 -7.28 -3.13
CA SER A 34 -5.28 -6.31 -3.80
C SER A 34 -6.49 -7.01 -4.42
N LEU A 35 -7.71 -6.51 -4.14
CA LEU A 35 -8.96 -7.05 -4.70
C LEU A 35 -9.43 -6.30 -5.97
N VAL A 36 -8.57 -5.45 -6.54
CA VAL A 36 -8.91 -4.61 -7.69
C VAL A 36 -9.08 -5.44 -8.98
N ASP A 37 -8.39 -6.57 -9.11
CA ASP A 37 -8.28 -7.32 -10.37
C ASP A 37 -8.74 -8.77 -10.22
N ASP A 38 -10.06 -8.99 -10.23
CA ASP A 38 -10.65 -10.32 -10.14
C ASP A 38 -10.23 -11.24 -11.30
N ILE A 39 -9.92 -10.67 -12.47
CA ILE A 39 -9.45 -11.41 -13.64
C ILE A 39 -8.09 -12.04 -13.35
N LEU A 40 -7.16 -11.29 -12.75
CA LEU A 40 -5.87 -11.84 -12.32
C LEU A 40 -6.06 -12.89 -11.23
N LEU A 41 -6.91 -12.62 -10.23
CA LEU A 41 -7.16 -13.55 -9.14
C LEU A 41 -7.73 -14.88 -9.65
N GLU A 42 -8.63 -14.86 -10.64
CA GLU A 42 -9.17 -16.07 -11.26
C GLU A 42 -8.11 -16.86 -12.04
N LYS A 43 -7.22 -16.18 -12.77
CA LYS A 43 -6.08 -16.82 -13.45
C LYS A 43 -5.13 -17.50 -12.45
N LEU A 44 -4.82 -16.82 -11.33
CA LEU A 44 -4.01 -17.38 -10.25
C LEU A 44 -4.73 -18.53 -9.54
N ARG A 45 -6.05 -18.43 -9.33
CA ARG A 45 -6.87 -19.50 -8.76
C ARG A 45 -6.77 -20.76 -9.59
N LYS A 46 -6.97 -20.66 -10.91
CA LYS A 46 -6.82 -21.79 -11.83
C LYS A 46 -5.45 -22.44 -11.73
N MET A 47 -4.39 -21.63 -11.74
CA MET A 47 -3.02 -22.13 -11.62
C MET A 47 -2.80 -22.87 -10.30
N TYR A 48 -3.19 -22.28 -9.16
CA TYR A 48 -2.97 -22.87 -7.85
C TYR A 48 -3.86 -24.08 -7.59
N CYS A 49 -5.12 -24.08 -8.02
CA CYS A 49 -5.96 -25.26 -7.92
C CYS A 49 -5.34 -26.43 -8.69
N ASN A 50 -4.81 -26.20 -9.89
CA ASN A 50 -4.08 -27.26 -10.62
C ASN A 50 -2.80 -27.69 -9.89
N MET A 51 -2.05 -26.75 -9.32
CA MET A 51 -0.79 -27.02 -8.61
C MET A 51 -0.99 -27.84 -7.32
N PHE A 52 -2.08 -27.60 -6.60
CA PHE A 52 -2.42 -28.28 -5.34
C PHE A 52 -3.48 -29.38 -5.52
N GLU A 53 -3.78 -29.77 -6.75
CA GLU A 53 -4.78 -30.80 -7.09
C GLU A 53 -6.16 -30.55 -6.46
N LEU A 54 -6.55 -29.27 -6.34
CA LEU A 54 -7.85 -28.85 -5.81
C LEU A 54 -8.91 -28.80 -6.92
N PRO A 55 -10.19 -29.06 -6.60
CA PRO A 55 -11.29 -28.88 -7.54
C PRO A 55 -11.33 -27.45 -8.10
N TYR A 56 -11.43 -27.34 -9.43
CA TYR A 56 -11.54 -26.06 -10.12
C TYR A 56 -12.71 -26.05 -11.09
N GLN A 57 -13.60 -25.08 -10.90
CA GLN A 57 -14.60 -24.69 -11.88
C GLN A 57 -14.38 -23.21 -12.23
N GLU A 58 -14.31 -22.91 -13.52
CA GLU A 58 -14.13 -21.55 -14.00
C GLU A 58 -15.37 -20.68 -13.72
N ILE A 59 -15.13 -19.48 -13.21
CA ILE A 59 -16.17 -18.47 -13.00
C ILE A 59 -16.04 -17.47 -14.15
N ASP A 60 -16.89 -17.60 -15.16
CA ASP A 60 -16.86 -16.74 -16.35
C ASP A 60 -17.70 -15.45 -16.16
N ASN A 61 -17.52 -14.49 -17.08
CA ASN A 61 -18.16 -13.17 -16.98
C ASN A 61 -19.69 -13.19 -17.21
N SER A 62 -20.26 -14.28 -17.74
CA SER A 62 -21.70 -14.40 -17.95
C SER A 62 -22.46 -14.76 -16.67
N GLN A 63 -21.74 -15.27 -15.67
CA GLN A 63 -22.35 -15.64 -14.40
C GLN A 63 -22.79 -14.39 -13.62
N PRO A 64 -24.00 -14.39 -13.04
CA PRO A 64 -24.40 -13.32 -12.13
C PRO A 64 -23.41 -13.20 -10.98
N ASP A 65 -23.00 -11.96 -10.70
CA ASP A 65 -22.05 -11.62 -9.63
C ASP A 65 -20.69 -12.33 -9.74
N PHE A 66 -20.20 -12.58 -10.97
CA PHE A 66 -18.94 -13.28 -11.22
C PHE A 66 -17.75 -12.67 -10.46
N ARG A 67 -17.68 -11.34 -10.33
CA ARG A 67 -16.57 -10.64 -9.69
C ARG A 67 -16.48 -10.99 -8.20
N ALA A 68 -17.59 -10.91 -7.47
CA ALA A 68 -17.61 -11.27 -6.05
C ALA A 68 -17.29 -12.76 -5.87
N LYS A 69 -17.85 -13.63 -6.73
CA LYS A 69 -17.60 -15.08 -6.72
C LYS A 69 -16.13 -15.43 -6.94
N ARG A 70 -15.47 -14.84 -7.95
CA ARG A 70 -14.03 -15.03 -8.20
C ARG A 70 -13.20 -14.65 -6.99
N ILE A 71 -13.51 -13.50 -6.38
CA ILE A 71 -12.82 -13.00 -5.19
C ILE A 71 -13.03 -13.95 -4.01
N THR A 72 -14.27 -14.37 -3.73
CA THR A 72 -14.57 -15.34 -2.67
C THR A 72 -13.80 -16.64 -2.89
N SER A 73 -13.93 -17.27 -4.06
CA SER A 73 -13.28 -18.54 -4.35
C SER A 73 -11.76 -18.46 -4.34
N TYR A 74 -11.16 -17.32 -4.73
CA TYR A 74 -9.72 -17.12 -4.61
C TYR A 74 -9.30 -17.02 -3.15
N LEU A 75 -9.99 -16.21 -2.34
CA LEU A 75 -9.66 -16.02 -0.93
C LEU A 75 -9.86 -17.29 -0.11
N ASP A 76 -10.87 -18.10 -0.44
CA ASP A 76 -11.10 -19.41 0.19
C ASP A 76 -9.97 -20.39 -0.17
N MET A 77 -9.56 -20.45 -1.44
CA MET A 77 -8.39 -21.25 -1.84
C MET A 77 -7.12 -20.82 -1.09
N ILE A 78 -6.85 -19.51 -1.01
CA ILE A 78 -5.70 -19.00 -0.25
C ILE A 78 -5.81 -19.36 1.23
N HIS A 79 -7.01 -19.28 1.82
CA HIS A 79 -7.27 -19.67 3.20
C HIS A 79 -6.91 -21.13 3.43
N ASP A 80 -7.50 -22.04 2.66
CA ASP A 80 -7.40 -23.49 2.83
C ASP A 80 -5.95 -23.96 2.64
N VAL A 81 -5.29 -23.54 1.57
CA VAL A 81 -3.89 -23.91 1.29
C VAL A 81 -2.95 -23.37 2.38
N THR A 82 -3.20 -22.16 2.88
CA THR A 82 -2.36 -21.59 3.95
C THR A 82 -2.61 -22.29 5.28
N GLU A 83 -3.86 -22.65 5.58
CA GLU A 83 -4.24 -23.46 6.76
C GLU A 83 -3.50 -24.81 6.74
N GLU A 84 -3.50 -25.48 5.59
CA GLU A 84 -2.81 -26.76 5.38
C GLU A 84 -1.30 -26.63 5.62
N LYS A 85 -0.62 -25.67 4.96
CA LYS A 85 0.81 -25.40 5.16
C LYS A 85 1.15 -25.11 6.61
N PHE A 86 0.31 -24.32 7.29
CA PHE A 86 0.52 -23.98 8.69
C PHE A 86 0.33 -25.18 9.62
N ASN A 87 -0.63 -26.05 9.33
CA ASN A 87 -0.84 -27.29 10.09
C ASN A 87 0.29 -28.30 9.85
N GLN A 88 0.77 -28.45 8.61
CA GLN A 88 1.96 -29.26 8.29
C GLN A 88 3.20 -28.81 9.09
N LEU A 89 3.40 -27.49 9.23
CA LEU A 89 4.48 -26.94 10.05
C LEU A 89 4.36 -27.33 11.55
N LYS A 90 3.13 -27.50 12.06
CA LYS A 90 2.87 -27.91 13.46
C LYS A 90 3.08 -29.39 13.71
N GLU A 91 2.95 -30.25 12.71
CA GLU A 91 2.98 -31.71 12.91
C GLU A 91 4.38 -32.27 13.22
N VAL A 92 5.45 -31.48 13.02
CA VAL A 92 6.88 -31.78 13.28
C VAL A 92 7.21 -33.26 13.08
N ASN A 93 7.62 -33.64 11.88
CA ASN A 93 8.17 -34.97 11.59
C ASN A 93 9.69 -34.88 11.32
N LYS A 94 10.39 -36.03 11.20
CA LYS A 94 11.84 -36.07 10.92
C LYS A 94 12.23 -35.36 9.60
N SER A 95 11.31 -35.18 8.66
CA SER A 95 11.51 -34.42 7.41
C SER A 95 11.29 -32.91 7.56
N CYS A 96 10.51 -32.45 8.55
CA CYS A 96 10.24 -31.02 8.80
C CYS A 96 11.40 -30.26 9.46
N THR A 97 12.58 -30.87 9.67
CA THR A 97 13.64 -30.23 10.46
C THR A 97 14.19 -28.98 9.78
N ASP A 98 14.25 -28.95 8.45
CA ASP A 98 14.83 -27.82 7.71
C ASP A 98 13.83 -26.67 7.49
N GLU A 99 12.54 -26.95 7.28
CA GLU A 99 11.48 -25.93 7.27
C GLU A 99 11.31 -25.27 8.63
N LEU A 100 11.44 -26.04 9.71
CA LEU A 100 11.40 -25.49 11.07
C LEU A 100 12.62 -24.61 11.36
N LYS A 101 13.83 -25.07 10.99
CA LYS A 101 15.03 -24.21 11.06
C LYS A 101 14.84 -22.94 10.23
N HIS A 102 14.22 -23.03 9.06
CA HIS A 102 13.91 -21.88 8.23
C HIS A 102 12.97 -20.91 8.96
N TYR A 103 11.86 -21.38 9.52
CA TYR A 103 10.92 -20.56 10.31
C TYR A 103 11.63 -19.81 11.45
N PHE A 104 12.45 -20.49 12.27
CA PHE A 104 13.16 -19.82 13.37
C PHE A 104 14.25 -18.86 12.91
N ASN A 105 14.86 -19.11 11.76
CA ASN A 105 15.82 -18.18 11.18
C ASN A 105 15.16 -16.87 10.72
N LEU A 106 13.84 -16.85 10.51
CA LEU A 106 13.11 -15.62 10.19
C LEU A 106 12.70 -14.81 11.43
N LEU A 107 12.64 -15.44 12.60
CA LEU A 107 12.33 -14.76 13.85
C LEU A 107 13.50 -13.86 14.29
N PRO A 108 13.23 -12.70 14.93
CA PRO A 108 14.28 -11.88 15.49
C PRO A 108 15.07 -12.65 16.56
N SER A 109 16.39 -12.47 16.62
CA SER A 109 17.26 -12.99 17.69
C SER A 109 16.82 -12.58 19.10
N THR A 110 16.17 -11.41 19.24
CA THR A 110 15.58 -10.93 20.50
C THR A 110 14.23 -11.56 20.82
N SER A 111 13.67 -12.39 19.93
CA SER A 111 12.41 -13.09 20.16
C SER A 111 12.55 -14.06 21.32
N GLU A 112 11.76 -13.82 22.37
CA GLU A 112 11.63 -14.75 23.48
C GLU A 112 11.23 -16.14 23.00
N ILE A 113 10.39 -16.22 21.96
CA ILE A 113 9.97 -17.49 21.32
C ILE A 113 11.17 -18.20 20.66
N LYS A 114 12.06 -17.46 20.00
CA LYS A 114 13.27 -18.04 19.39
C LYS A 114 14.22 -18.57 20.48
N SER A 115 14.42 -17.82 21.56
CA SER A 115 15.23 -18.26 22.70
C SER A 115 14.63 -19.47 23.42
N GLN A 116 13.32 -19.46 23.67
CA GLN A 116 12.61 -20.60 24.28
C GLN A 116 12.71 -21.85 23.40
N PHE A 117 12.61 -21.70 22.08
CA PHE A 117 12.83 -22.80 21.14
C PHE A 117 14.26 -23.33 21.20
N MET A 118 15.27 -22.45 21.10
CA MET A 118 16.68 -22.85 21.15
C MET A 118 17.00 -23.60 22.46
N ASN A 119 16.44 -23.16 23.58
CA ASN A 119 16.56 -23.86 24.86
C ASN A 119 15.79 -25.20 24.88
N ALA A 120 14.64 -25.28 24.20
CA ALA A 120 13.87 -26.52 24.11
C ALA A 120 14.57 -27.60 23.27
N ILE A 121 15.51 -27.23 22.40
CA ILE A 121 16.25 -28.15 21.51
C ILE A 121 17.73 -28.33 21.87
N SER A 122 18.28 -27.54 22.80
CA SER A 122 19.72 -27.54 23.15
C SER A 122 20.19 -28.79 23.90
N ASP A 123 19.27 -29.51 24.56
CA ASP A 123 19.50 -30.81 25.17
C ASP A 123 18.72 -31.88 24.40
N THR A 124 19.41 -32.94 23.94
CA THR A 124 18.88 -34.13 23.21
C THR A 124 17.50 -33.93 22.58
N PHE A 125 17.46 -33.52 21.31
CA PHE A 125 16.23 -33.15 20.59
C PHE A 125 15.02 -34.02 20.97
N ASN A 126 14.05 -33.40 21.65
CA ASN A 126 12.82 -34.05 22.07
C ASN A 126 11.65 -33.59 21.18
N LEU A 127 11.18 -34.51 20.34
CA LEU A 127 10.12 -34.25 19.35
C LEU A 127 8.81 -33.80 19.99
N ASP A 128 8.42 -34.39 21.13
CA ASP A 128 7.15 -34.08 21.79
C ASP A 128 7.17 -32.69 22.45
N LYS A 129 8.30 -32.30 23.05
CA LYS A 129 8.50 -30.94 23.56
C LYS A 129 8.43 -29.90 22.44
N ALA A 130 9.06 -30.20 21.29
CA ALA A 130 9.01 -29.34 20.13
C ALA A 130 7.56 -29.18 19.63
N LYS A 131 6.85 -30.29 19.38
CA LYS A 131 5.43 -30.29 18.95
C LYS A 131 4.53 -29.47 19.87
N LYS A 132 4.67 -29.66 21.19
CA LYS A 132 3.91 -28.91 22.18
C LYS A 132 4.21 -27.41 22.09
N PHE A 133 5.49 -27.04 22.04
CA PHE A 133 5.92 -25.66 21.89
C PHE A 133 5.31 -25.01 20.64
N PHE A 134 5.34 -25.68 19.50
CA PHE A 134 4.77 -25.15 18.25
C PHE A 134 3.27 -24.96 18.30
N THR A 135 2.56 -25.93 18.88
CA THR A 135 1.10 -25.85 19.03
C THR A 135 0.70 -24.65 19.88
N GLU A 136 1.52 -24.31 20.89
CA GLU A 136 1.26 -23.22 21.83
C GLU A 136 1.72 -21.83 21.32
N HIS A 137 2.77 -21.76 20.50
CA HIS A 137 3.44 -20.48 20.19
C HIS A 137 3.42 -20.06 18.71
N LEU A 138 3.13 -20.97 17.76
CA LEU A 138 3.03 -20.59 16.35
C LEU A 138 1.75 -19.79 16.09
N VAL A 139 1.91 -18.65 15.43
CA VAL A 139 0.80 -17.78 15.02
C VAL A 139 0.86 -17.62 13.50
N LYS A 140 -0.26 -17.89 12.83
CA LYS A 140 -0.41 -17.65 11.40
C LYS A 140 -0.50 -16.14 11.14
N GLY A 141 0.26 -15.66 10.17
CA GLY A 141 0.20 -14.29 9.68
C GLY A 141 -1.14 -14.02 9.00
N SER A 142 -1.64 -12.80 9.14
CA SER A 142 -2.92 -12.38 8.56
C SER A 142 -2.86 -12.38 7.03
N ILE A 143 -3.97 -12.82 6.42
CA ILE A 143 -4.24 -12.73 4.99
C ILE A 143 -5.14 -11.50 4.80
N ASP A 144 -4.57 -10.31 4.93
CA ASP A 144 -5.33 -9.07 4.78
C ASP A 144 -5.69 -8.84 3.31
N VAL A 145 -6.72 -8.04 3.06
CA VAL A 145 -7.15 -7.68 1.71
C VAL A 145 -7.25 -6.17 1.57
N ASN A 146 -7.03 -5.63 0.38
CA ASN A 146 -7.09 -4.20 0.12
C ASN A 146 -8.13 -3.85 -0.95
N ILE A 147 -8.91 -2.81 -0.66
CA ILE A 147 -9.82 -2.16 -1.60
C ILE A 147 -9.45 -0.67 -1.69
N MET A 148 -9.21 -0.21 -2.92
CA MET A 148 -9.15 1.22 -3.23
C MET A 148 -10.58 1.74 -3.35
N THR A 149 -11.04 2.52 -2.36
CA THR A 149 -12.45 2.87 -2.18
C THR A 149 -13.05 3.67 -3.33
N LYS A 150 -12.22 4.43 -4.06
CA LYS A 150 -12.61 5.23 -5.22
C LYS A 150 -12.55 4.49 -6.55
N VAL A 151 -11.97 3.28 -6.59
CA VAL A 151 -11.94 2.44 -7.79
C VAL A 151 -13.18 1.55 -7.75
N ASP A 152 -14.33 2.18 -7.99
CA ASP A 152 -15.65 1.59 -7.78
C ASP A 152 -16.53 1.82 -9.01
N LYS A 153 -16.05 1.32 -10.16
CA LYS A 153 -16.67 1.52 -11.47
C LYS A 153 -18.07 0.90 -11.51
N ASP A 154 -19.01 1.65 -12.08
CA ASP A 154 -20.37 1.21 -12.36
C ASP A 154 -20.38 0.05 -13.38
N HIS A 155 -21.38 -0.83 -13.25
CA HIS A 155 -21.66 -1.87 -14.24
C HIS A 155 -23.05 -1.70 -14.83
N PHE A 156 -23.22 -2.24 -16.04
CA PHE A 156 -24.43 -2.09 -16.83
C PHE A 156 -24.85 -3.46 -17.37
N ASN A 157 -26.16 -3.70 -17.45
CA ASN A 157 -26.75 -4.83 -18.16
C ASN A 157 -27.68 -4.28 -19.24
N ASP A 158 -27.48 -4.64 -20.50
CA ASP A 158 -28.24 -4.09 -21.64
C ASP A 158 -28.36 -2.54 -21.65
N LYS A 159 -27.27 -1.85 -21.26
CA LYS A 159 -27.15 -0.38 -21.07
C LYS A 159 -27.91 0.20 -19.88
N GLU A 160 -28.61 -0.62 -19.10
CA GLU A 160 -29.19 -0.19 -17.83
C GLU A 160 -28.16 -0.30 -16.73
N LYS A 161 -28.00 0.79 -15.97
CA LYS A 161 -27.06 0.84 -14.84
C LYS A 161 -27.53 -0.11 -13.73
N LEU A 162 -26.64 -1.00 -13.30
CA LEU A 162 -26.89 -1.89 -12.17
C LEU A 162 -26.84 -1.14 -10.82
N PRO A 163 -27.50 -1.67 -9.77
CA PRO A 163 -27.37 -1.13 -8.42
C PRO A 163 -25.91 -1.06 -7.96
N ALA A 164 -25.59 -0.09 -7.08
CA ALA A 164 -24.22 0.18 -6.64
C ALA A 164 -23.51 -1.02 -6.01
N GLU A 165 -24.25 -1.99 -5.47
CA GLU A 165 -23.66 -3.22 -4.94
C GLU A 165 -22.91 -4.04 -6.00
N TYR A 166 -23.24 -3.89 -7.29
CA TYR A 166 -22.52 -4.55 -8.38
C TYR A 166 -21.28 -3.78 -8.85
N ASN A 167 -21.03 -2.57 -8.30
CA ASN A 167 -19.82 -1.82 -8.61
C ASN A 167 -18.55 -2.56 -8.14
N ASP A 168 -17.42 -2.26 -8.76
CA ASP A 168 -16.18 -3.03 -8.59
C ASP A 168 -15.72 -3.16 -7.11
N ALA A 169 -15.77 -2.07 -6.33
CA ALA A 169 -15.33 -2.10 -4.93
C ALA A 169 -16.37 -2.76 -4.02
N HIS A 170 -17.67 -2.60 -4.33
CA HIS A 170 -18.75 -3.27 -3.60
C HIS A 170 -18.73 -4.78 -3.82
N ALA A 171 -18.51 -5.23 -5.05
CA ALA A 171 -18.31 -6.63 -5.38
C ALA A 171 -17.07 -7.22 -4.70
N ALA A 172 -15.97 -6.47 -4.63
CA ALA A 172 -14.79 -6.88 -3.89
C ALA A 172 -15.05 -7.00 -2.37
N LEU A 173 -15.78 -6.04 -1.80
CA LEU A 173 -16.19 -6.08 -0.40
C LEU A 173 -17.09 -7.30 -0.12
N ARG A 174 -18.10 -7.56 -0.95
CA ARG A 174 -18.93 -8.79 -0.86
C ARG A 174 -18.08 -10.04 -0.92
N GLY A 175 -17.19 -10.12 -1.91
CA GLY A 175 -16.34 -11.28 -2.14
C GLY A 175 -15.51 -11.62 -0.89
N TYR A 176 -14.91 -10.59 -0.28
CA TYR A 176 -14.20 -10.73 0.99
C TYR A 176 -15.12 -11.07 2.17
N ALA A 177 -16.25 -10.37 2.31
CA ALA A 177 -17.19 -10.59 3.41
C ALA A 177 -17.73 -12.02 3.43
N ASN A 178 -17.99 -12.59 2.26
CA ASN A 178 -18.51 -13.95 2.09
C ASN A 178 -17.44 -15.05 2.13
N SER A 179 -16.14 -14.71 2.10
CA SER A 179 -15.05 -15.68 2.21
C SER A 179 -14.90 -16.25 3.63
N ASN A 180 -14.20 -17.37 3.74
CA ASN A 180 -13.87 -18.04 5.00
C ASN A 180 -12.79 -17.31 5.81
N LEU A 181 -12.13 -16.30 5.23
CA LEU A 181 -11.05 -15.57 5.91
C LEU A 181 -11.50 -14.93 7.23
N SER A 182 -10.68 -15.09 8.27
CA SER A 182 -10.69 -14.18 9.42
C SER A 182 -9.44 -13.31 9.39
N SER A 183 -9.59 -12.09 8.87
CA SER A 183 -8.49 -11.17 8.64
C SER A 183 -9.00 -9.73 8.59
N SER A 184 -8.25 -8.83 7.95
CA SER A 184 -8.58 -7.42 7.90
C SER A 184 -8.75 -6.90 6.47
N LEU A 185 -9.76 -6.04 6.29
CA LEU A 185 -9.97 -5.23 5.09
C LEU A 185 -9.26 -3.88 5.25
N ILE A 186 -8.31 -3.61 4.36
CA ILE A 186 -7.59 -2.34 4.25
C ILE A 186 -8.34 -1.44 3.27
N LEU A 187 -8.92 -0.36 3.79
CA LEU A 187 -9.56 0.69 3.01
C LEU A 187 -8.54 1.79 2.69
N SER A 188 -8.31 2.06 1.40
CA SER A 188 -7.32 3.03 0.92
C SER A 188 -7.86 3.95 -0.18
N ALA A 189 -7.08 4.99 -0.53
CA ALA A 189 -7.40 5.97 -1.57
C ALA A 189 -8.59 6.89 -1.26
N GLY A 190 -8.80 7.17 0.04
CA GLY A 190 -9.82 8.09 0.54
C GLY A 190 -11.12 7.39 0.94
N MET A 191 -12.18 8.18 1.04
CA MET A 191 -13.48 7.73 1.53
C MET A 191 -14.48 7.52 0.38
N ASN A 192 -15.27 6.45 0.48
CA ASN A 192 -16.47 6.22 -0.32
C ASN A 192 -17.65 5.93 0.64
N PRO A 193 -18.54 6.90 0.91
CA PRO A 193 -19.64 6.74 1.86
C PRO A 193 -20.61 5.61 1.51
N HIS A 194 -20.82 5.31 0.22
CA HIS A 194 -21.68 4.21 -0.22
C HIS A 194 -21.06 2.87 0.16
N LEU A 195 -19.78 2.67 -0.15
CA LEU A 195 -19.04 1.46 0.22
C LEU A 195 -18.97 1.29 1.75
N PHE A 196 -18.77 2.38 2.49
CA PHE A 196 -18.75 2.33 3.97
C PHE A 196 -20.12 1.94 4.54
N SER A 197 -21.21 2.36 3.90
CA SER A 197 -22.56 1.95 4.28
C SER A 197 -22.83 0.49 3.93
N TYR A 198 -22.25 0.00 2.83
CA TYR A 198 -22.41 -1.39 2.40
C TYR A 198 -21.81 -2.40 3.38
N LEU A 199 -20.80 -2.01 4.17
CA LEU A 199 -20.25 -2.82 5.27
C LEU A 199 -21.33 -3.26 6.27
N GLU A 200 -22.37 -2.45 6.48
CA GLU A 200 -23.44 -2.71 7.45
C GLU A 200 -24.28 -3.95 7.11
N ASN A 201 -24.20 -4.44 5.87
CA ASN A 201 -24.91 -5.62 5.39
C ASN A 201 -24.26 -6.94 5.82
N PHE A 202 -23.07 -6.91 6.44
CA PHE A 202 -22.28 -8.11 6.72
C PHE A 202 -22.02 -8.26 8.22
N LYS A 203 -22.65 -9.28 8.82
CA LYS A 203 -22.56 -9.55 10.27
C LYS A 203 -21.13 -9.75 10.80
N ASP A 204 -20.22 -10.28 9.98
CA ASP A 204 -18.87 -10.65 10.40
C ASP A 204 -17.95 -9.43 10.69
N PHE A 205 -18.40 -8.21 10.37
CA PHE A 205 -17.71 -6.96 10.75
C PHE A 205 -18.11 -6.42 12.13
N TYR A 206 -19.14 -6.99 12.76
CA TYR A 206 -19.59 -6.62 14.09
C TYR A 206 -18.93 -7.50 15.16
N PRO A 207 -18.68 -6.96 16.38
CA PRO A 207 -18.11 -7.74 17.45
C PRO A 207 -19.11 -8.77 18.01
N ASP A 208 -18.58 -9.91 18.44
CA ASP A 208 -19.32 -10.85 19.28
C ASP A 208 -19.30 -10.47 20.77
N ALA A 209 -19.88 -11.31 21.62
CA ALA A 209 -19.94 -11.09 23.07
C ALA A 209 -18.55 -10.97 23.74
N THR A 210 -17.50 -11.51 23.12
CA THR A 210 -16.11 -11.42 23.61
C THR A 210 -15.36 -10.21 23.06
N GLY A 211 -15.99 -9.44 22.15
CA GLY A 211 -15.35 -8.36 21.41
C GLY A 211 -14.52 -8.85 20.22
N TYR A 212 -14.61 -10.13 19.86
CA TYR A 212 -13.94 -10.65 18.68
C TYR A 212 -14.69 -10.23 17.41
N ILE A 213 -13.94 -9.78 16.41
CA ILE A 213 -14.44 -9.38 15.09
C ILE A 213 -13.74 -10.26 14.06
N LYS A 214 -14.53 -10.99 13.27
CA LYS A 214 -14.00 -11.92 12.25
C LYS A 214 -13.41 -11.16 11.06
N LYS A 215 -14.08 -10.12 10.58
CA LYS A 215 -13.66 -9.25 9.46
C LYS A 215 -13.33 -7.86 9.99
N LYS A 216 -12.05 -7.61 10.24
CA LYS A 216 -11.58 -6.34 10.81
C LYS A 216 -11.44 -5.27 9.73
N VAL A 217 -11.40 -4.00 10.13
CA VAL A 217 -11.11 -2.88 9.24
C VAL A 217 -9.79 -2.23 9.62
N ILE A 218 -8.93 -2.02 8.61
CA ILE A 218 -7.72 -1.21 8.67
C ILE A 218 -7.97 0.03 7.81
N LEU A 219 -7.78 1.21 8.40
CA LEU A 219 -7.92 2.46 7.66
C LEU A 219 -6.53 3.02 7.33
N LYS A 220 -6.24 3.12 6.03
CA LYS A 220 -4.98 3.68 5.52
C LYS A 220 -5.11 5.20 5.42
N VAL A 221 -4.27 5.93 6.14
CA VAL A 221 -4.42 7.38 6.37
C VAL A 221 -3.09 8.11 6.26
N SER A 222 -3.16 9.40 5.90
CA SER A 222 -2.01 10.29 5.76
C SER A 222 -1.95 11.39 6.82
N ASP A 223 -2.97 11.52 7.67
CA ASP A 223 -3.05 12.54 8.72
C ASP A 223 -4.13 12.17 9.76
N TYR A 224 -4.01 12.73 10.97
CA TYR A 224 -4.89 12.44 12.10
C TYR A 224 -6.33 12.91 11.86
N ARG A 225 -6.51 14.08 11.23
CA ARG A 225 -7.84 14.65 10.99
C ARG A 225 -8.68 13.74 10.07
N SER A 226 -8.09 13.27 8.98
CA SER A 226 -8.70 12.33 8.04
C SER A 226 -9.07 11.02 8.73
N ALA A 227 -8.18 10.51 9.58
CA ALA A 227 -8.42 9.31 10.38
C ALA A 227 -9.59 9.46 11.35
N LEU A 228 -9.66 10.57 12.08
CA LEU A 228 -10.74 10.86 13.00
C LEU A 228 -12.09 10.99 12.27
N ILE A 229 -12.15 11.71 11.14
CA ILE A 229 -13.38 11.90 10.37
C ILE A 229 -13.91 10.55 9.85
N GLN A 230 -13.06 9.79 9.16
CA GLN A 230 -13.44 8.50 8.61
C GLN A 230 -13.75 7.48 9.71
N GLY A 231 -12.99 7.51 10.81
CA GLY A 231 -13.22 6.68 11.98
C GLY A 231 -14.60 6.92 12.59
N LYS A 232 -14.99 8.19 12.76
CA LYS A 232 -16.32 8.55 13.27
C LYS A 232 -17.45 8.08 12.36
N ILE A 233 -17.25 8.10 11.04
CA ILE A 233 -18.24 7.63 10.07
C ILE A 233 -18.48 6.12 10.21
N LEU A 234 -17.41 5.32 10.29
CA LEU A 234 -17.52 3.87 10.46
C LEU A 234 -18.03 3.48 11.85
N ALA A 235 -17.58 4.15 12.91
CA ALA A 235 -18.05 3.89 14.27
C ALA A 235 -19.56 4.14 14.41
N LYS A 236 -20.10 5.21 13.79
CA LYS A 236 -21.54 5.49 13.74
C LYS A 236 -22.36 4.41 13.02
N LYS A 237 -21.71 3.56 12.22
CA LYS A 237 -22.31 2.42 11.52
C LYS A 237 -22.19 1.11 12.31
N GLY A 238 -21.57 1.15 13.49
CA GLY A 238 -21.25 -0.01 14.31
C GLY A 238 -20.03 -0.79 13.81
N ILE A 239 -19.23 -0.21 12.90
CA ILE A 239 -18.04 -0.84 12.34
C ILE A 239 -16.79 -0.33 13.05
N TRP A 240 -15.99 -1.25 13.59
CA TRP A 240 -14.78 -0.90 14.35
C TRP A 240 -13.53 -0.83 13.46
N ILE A 241 -12.73 0.22 13.66
CA ILE A 241 -11.40 0.36 13.06
C ILE A 241 -10.39 -0.32 13.99
N SER A 242 -9.88 -1.47 13.59
CA SER A 242 -8.91 -2.25 14.36
C SER A 242 -7.48 -1.74 14.22
N GLU A 243 -7.18 -1.02 13.14
CA GLU A 243 -5.85 -0.45 12.88
C GLU A 243 -5.96 0.85 12.06
N PHE A 244 -5.23 1.88 12.49
CA PHE A 244 -4.88 3.02 11.64
C PHE A 244 -3.48 2.80 11.09
N ARG A 245 -3.39 2.66 9.77
CA ARG A 245 -2.13 2.46 9.05
C ARG A 245 -1.69 3.77 8.43
N ILE A 246 -0.74 4.41 9.06
CA ILE A 246 -0.22 5.73 8.70
C ILE A 246 0.81 5.59 7.59
N GLU A 247 0.68 6.38 6.55
CA GLU A 247 1.63 6.39 5.44
C GLU A 247 2.31 7.74 5.26
N SER A 248 3.60 7.71 4.94
CA SER A 248 4.24 8.88 4.34
C SER A 248 3.56 9.22 3.02
N GLY A 249 3.15 10.48 2.87
CA GLY A 249 2.41 10.94 1.69
C GLY A 249 3.17 10.79 0.37
N LEU A 250 4.50 10.98 0.38
CA LEU A 250 5.34 10.94 -0.82
C LEU A 250 6.44 9.87 -0.80
N ASN A 251 6.86 9.40 0.38
CA ASN A 251 7.98 8.46 0.53
C ASN A 251 7.56 6.98 0.45
N CYS A 252 6.41 6.70 -0.15
CA CYS A 252 5.85 5.35 -0.38
C CYS A 252 5.89 4.97 -1.86
N GLY A 253 5.76 3.67 -2.17
CA GLY A 253 5.49 3.23 -3.54
C GLY A 253 4.02 3.46 -3.95
N GLY A 254 3.74 3.43 -5.26
CA GLY A 254 2.38 3.57 -5.79
C GLY A 254 1.88 5.02 -5.85
N HIS A 255 0.58 5.21 -5.60
CA HIS A 255 -0.03 6.55 -5.56
C HIS A 255 0.52 7.37 -4.41
N ALA A 256 0.88 8.61 -4.71
CA ALA A 256 1.42 9.54 -3.72
C ALA A 256 0.45 10.70 -3.49
N PHE A 257 0.33 11.09 -2.24
CA PHE A 257 -0.54 12.17 -1.79
C PHE A 257 0.32 13.11 -0.95
N ALA A 258 0.78 14.20 -1.56
CA ALA A 258 1.37 15.27 -0.78
C ALA A 258 0.29 15.78 0.17
N THR A 259 0.50 15.58 1.47
CA THR A 259 -0.25 16.30 2.50
C THR A 259 0.00 17.81 2.29
N ASN A 260 -0.66 18.68 3.05
CA ASN A 260 -0.36 20.12 3.00
C ASN A 260 1.00 20.45 3.67
N GLY A 261 2.07 19.71 3.36
CA GLY A 261 3.40 19.86 3.98
C GLY A 261 3.53 19.20 5.37
N LEU A 262 2.61 18.32 5.75
CA LEU A 262 2.68 17.58 7.02
C LEU A 262 3.58 16.34 6.87
N LEU A 263 4.69 16.31 7.59
CA LEU A 263 5.67 15.24 7.59
C LEU A 263 5.28 14.07 8.51
N LEU A 264 5.84 12.88 8.26
CA LEU A 264 5.45 11.64 8.95
C LEU A 264 5.65 11.72 10.46
N GLY A 265 6.80 12.21 10.95
CA GLY A 265 7.07 12.24 12.40
C GLY A 265 6.05 13.04 13.21
N PRO A 266 5.73 14.30 12.84
CA PRO A 266 4.66 15.06 13.47
C PRO A 266 3.30 14.33 13.47
N ILE A 267 2.95 13.67 12.35
CA ILE A 267 1.72 12.88 12.24
C ILE A 267 1.75 11.71 13.24
N LEU A 268 2.83 10.93 13.27
CA LEU A 268 2.98 9.80 14.21
C LEU A 268 2.90 10.28 15.67
N ASN A 269 3.48 11.44 15.97
CA ASN A 269 3.39 12.05 17.29
C ASN A 269 1.95 12.38 17.69
N GLU A 270 1.18 13.00 16.77
CA GLU A 270 -0.21 13.36 17.00
C GLU A 270 -1.07 12.11 17.30
N PHE A 271 -0.85 11.03 16.57
CA PHE A 271 -1.51 9.74 16.85
C PHE A 271 -1.08 9.14 18.19
N THR A 272 0.19 9.25 18.56
CA THR A 272 0.72 8.73 19.83
C THR A 272 0.09 9.47 21.01
N VAL A 273 0.10 10.80 20.98
CA VAL A 273 -0.46 11.66 22.03
C VAL A 273 -1.98 11.48 22.15
N ASN A 274 -2.69 11.40 21.03
CA ASN A 274 -4.15 11.37 21.01
C ASN A 274 -4.76 9.96 20.95
N LYS A 275 -3.96 8.87 21.02
CA LYS A 275 -4.44 7.48 20.88
C LYS A 275 -5.64 7.17 21.77
N GLN A 276 -5.57 7.55 23.05
CA GLN A 276 -6.64 7.28 24.01
C GLN A 276 -7.90 8.11 23.73
N VAL A 277 -7.73 9.39 23.36
CA VAL A 277 -8.84 10.28 23.01
C VAL A 277 -9.56 9.73 21.78
N LEU A 278 -8.82 9.41 20.72
CA LEU A 278 -9.33 8.77 19.50
C LEU A 278 -10.10 7.47 19.83
N THR A 279 -9.52 6.60 20.65
CA THR A 279 -10.14 5.31 21.02
C THR A 279 -11.45 5.53 21.76
N ASN A 280 -11.47 6.44 22.74
CA ASN A 280 -12.66 6.72 23.55
C ASN A 280 -13.79 7.32 22.70
N GLU A 281 -13.48 8.32 21.87
CA GLU A 281 -14.48 8.96 20.98
C GLU A 281 -15.11 7.95 20.01
N LEU A 282 -14.29 7.08 19.42
CA LEU A 282 -14.80 6.07 18.48
C LEU A 282 -15.59 4.98 19.21
N HIS A 283 -15.15 4.56 20.39
CA HIS A 283 -15.82 3.52 21.16
C HIS A 283 -17.20 3.96 21.67
N GLU A 284 -17.35 5.23 22.06
CA GLU A 284 -18.64 5.80 22.45
C GLU A 284 -19.63 5.75 21.27
N LEU A 285 -19.20 6.20 20.09
CA LEU A 285 -20.02 6.17 18.87
C LEU A 285 -20.39 4.74 18.46
N LEU A 286 -19.41 3.82 18.52
CA LEU A 286 -19.61 2.41 18.25
C LEU A 286 -20.67 1.82 19.17
N THR A 287 -20.54 2.01 20.48
CA THR A 287 -21.45 1.46 21.49
C THR A 287 -22.89 1.93 21.26
N LYS A 288 -23.08 3.22 20.93
CA LYS A 288 -24.39 3.75 20.59
C LYS A 288 -24.98 3.06 19.35
N ALA A 289 -24.17 2.90 18.30
CA ALA A 289 -24.61 2.26 17.06
C ALA A 289 -24.96 0.78 17.26
N LEU A 290 -24.14 0.03 18.02
CA LEU A 290 -24.38 -1.39 18.31
C LEU A 290 -25.67 -1.59 19.11
N LYS A 291 -25.94 -0.76 20.12
CA LYS A 291 -27.20 -0.80 20.88
C LYS A 291 -28.42 -0.55 20.00
N THR A 292 -28.37 0.46 19.14
CA THR A 292 -29.48 0.78 18.22
C THR A 292 -29.74 -0.32 17.21
N LYS A 293 -28.71 -1.04 16.79
CA LYS A 293 -28.78 -2.13 15.81
C LYS A 293 -28.96 -3.51 16.45
N GLU A 294 -29.11 -3.58 17.78
CA GLU A 294 -29.27 -4.82 18.55
C GLU A 294 -28.11 -5.83 18.38
N TYR A 295 -26.88 -5.33 18.20
CA TYR A 295 -25.66 -6.15 18.23
C TYR A 295 -25.04 -6.21 19.64
N HIS A 296 -24.15 -7.18 19.85
CA HIS A 296 -23.38 -7.29 21.09
C HIS A 296 -22.52 -6.04 21.30
N VAL A 297 -22.57 -5.51 22.52
CA VAL A 297 -21.73 -4.40 22.95
C VAL A 297 -20.56 -4.98 23.76
N PRO A 298 -19.30 -4.80 23.32
CA PRO A 298 -18.14 -5.23 24.08
C PRO A 298 -18.11 -4.60 25.48
N ALA A 299 -17.77 -5.39 26.50
CA ALA A 299 -17.68 -4.90 27.88
C ALA A 299 -16.53 -3.90 28.10
N THR A 300 -15.50 -3.95 27.25
CA THR A 300 -14.34 -3.07 27.29
C THR A 300 -14.12 -2.41 25.92
N ALA A 301 -13.40 -1.29 25.91
CA ALA A 301 -13.00 -0.64 24.68
C ALA A 301 -12.17 -1.61 23.83
N LEU A 302 -12.59 -1.79 22.58
CA LEU A 302 -11.83 -2.59 21.62
C LEU A 302 -10.47 -1.92 21.37
N PRO A 303 -9.38 -2.70 21.22
CA PRO A 303 -8.06 -2.11 21.01
C PRO A 303 -7.92 -1.51 19.60
N ILE A 304 -7.12 -0.45 19.50
CA ILE A 304 -6.71 0.17 18.23
C ILE A 304 -5.21 0.00 18.06
N LYS A 305 -4.81 -0.56 16.92
CA LYS A 305 -3.42 -0.60 16.49
C LYS A 305 -3.06 0.66 15.71
N ILE A 306 -1.82 1.13 15.88
CA ILE A 306 -1.24 2.20 15.07
C ILE A 306 0.01 1.62 14.41
N THR A 307 0.01 1.61 13.08
CA THR A 307 1.15 1.12 12.29
C THR A 307 1.61 2.21 11.34
N ALA A 308 2.87 2.15 10.90
CA ALA A 308 3.43 3.13 9.99
C ALA A 308 4.13 2.46 8.81
N GLN A 309 4.14 3.12 7.67
CA GLN A 309 4.91 2.70 6.50
C GLN A 309 5.32 3.89 5.63
N GLY A 310 6.36 3.67 4.82
CA GLY A 310 6.91 4.66 3.91
C GLY A 310 8.36 4.99 4.25
N GLY A 311 9.27 4.68 3.33
CA GLY A 311 10.66 5.11 3.38
C GLY A 311 11.57 4.45 4.41
N VAL A 312 11.08 3.54 5.26
CA VAL A 312 11.90 2.76 6.20
C VAL A 312 12.85 1.86 5.41
N GLY A 313 14.14 1.90 5.74
CA GLY A 313 15.16 1.16 4.99
C GLY A 313 16.22 0.48 5.85
N THR A 314 16.28 0.73 7.16
CA THR A 314 17.26 0.14 8.08
C THR A 314 16.58 -0.44 9.34
N SER A 315 17.27 -1.35 10.02
CA SER A 315 16.83 -1.88 11.33
C SER A 315 16.76 -0.79 12.41
N GLU A 316 17.70 0.16 12.39
CA GLU A 316 17.75 1.25 13.38
C GLU A 316 16.53 2.17 13.25
N GLU A 317 16.14 2.54 12.02
CA GLU A 317 14.91 3.30 11.77
C GLU A 317 13.67 2.51 12.16
N HIS A 318 13.64 1.20 11.90
CA HIS A 318 12.53 0.32 12.26
C HIS A 318 12.30 0.30 13.77
N GLU A 319 13.34 0.01 14.55
CA GLU A 319 13.29 -0.02 16.01
C GLU A 319 13.03 1.36 16.63
N PHE A 320 13.62 2.41 16.05
CA PHE A 320 13.36 3.78 16.47
C PHE A 320 11.88 4.14 16.33
N LEU A 321 11.25 3.85 15.18
CA LEU A 321 9.84 4.18 14.97
C LEU A 321 8.91 3.40 15.90
N LEU A 322 9.18 2.11 16.10
CA LEU A 322 8.43 1.29 17.05
C LEU A 322 8.51 1.84 18.47
N SER A 323 9.72 2.17 18.93
CA SER A 323 9.96 2.61 20.30
C SER A 323 9.52 4.06 20.56
N LYS A 324 9.86 5.01 19.68
CA LYS A 324 9.54 6.44 19.85
C LYS A 324 8.04 6.70 19.81
N TYR A 325 7.33 6.06 18.89
CA TYR A 325 5.90 6.31 18.64
C TYR A 325 4.98 5.20 19.14
N ASN A 326 5.54 4.20 19.85
CA ASN A 326 4.80 3.04 20.37
C ASN A 326 3.92 2.37 19.30
N LEU A 327 4.53 2.14 18.12
CA LEU A 327 3.83 1.55 16.97
C LEU A 327 3.71 0.04 17.13
N ASP A 328 2.58 -0.51 16.66
CA ASP A 328 2.29 -1.94 16.73
C ASP A 328 3.02 -2.74 15.64
N SER A 329 3.38 -2.10 14.52
CA SER A 329 4.10 -2.72 13.41
C SER A 329 4.57 -1.67 12.37
N ILE A 330 5.61 -2.01 11.60
CA ILE A 330 6.11 -1.23 10.47
C ILE A 330 5.91 -1.95 9.14
N GLY A 331 5.35 -1.27 8.15
CA GLY A 331 5.18 -1.81 6.80
C GLY A 331 6.43 -1.68 5.95
N TRP A 332 6.94 -2.80 5.45
CA TRP A 332 8.07 -2.84 4.51
C TRP A 332 7.57 -3.20 3.11
N GLY A 333 7.35 -2.18 2.28
CA GLY A 333 6.85 -2.35 0.91
C GLY A 333 7.98 -2.49 -0.10
N THR A 334 8.43 -1.36 -0.65
CA THR A 334 9.43 -1.28 -1.74
C THR A 334 10.57 -2.29 -1.67
N PRO A 335 11.26 -2.53 -0.54
CA PRO A 335 12.35 -3.50 -0.48
C PRO A 335 11.90 -4.95 -0.77
N PHE A 336 10.67 -5.32 -0.41
CA PHE A 336 10.12 -6.65 -0.68
C PHE A 336 9.85 -6.91 -2.17
N LEU A 337 9.80 -5.88 -3.02
CA LEU A 337 9.78 -6.09 -4.48
C LEU A 337 11.03 -6.82 -5.00
N LEU A 338 12.13 -6.80 -4.24
CA LEU A 338 13.37 -7.53 -4.52
C LEU A 338 13.42 -8.93 -3.87
N VAL A 339 12.32 -9.38 -3.26
CA VAL A 339 12.22 -10.68 -2.56
C VAL A 339 11.27 -11.61 -3.33
N PRO A 340 11.77 -12.40 -4.29
CA PRO A 340 10.95 -13.28 -5.13
C PRO A 340 10.29 -14.42 -4.37
N GLU A 341 10.78 -14.75 -3.17
CA GLU A 341 10.16 -15.72 -2.25
C GLU A 341 8.85 -15.20 -1.64
N ALA A 342 8.65 -13.88 -1.61
CA ALA A 342 7.46 -13.25 -1.04
C ALA A 342 6.57 -12.58 -2.10
N THR A 343 7.12 -12.14 -3.23
CA THR A 343 6.39 -11.35 -4.25
C THR A 343 6.38 -12.02 -5.62
N ALA A 344 5.46 -11.59 -6.47
CA ALA A 344 5.30 -12.06 -7.85
C ALA A 344 5.85 -11.04 -8.87
N VAL A 345 7.05 -10.52 -8.62
CA VAL A 345 7.78 -9.69 -9.58
C VAL A 345 8.54 -10.60 -10.56
N ASP A 346 8.38 -10.36 -11.86
CA ASP A 346 9.07 -11.08 -12.92
C ASP A 346 10.57 -10.74 -12.97
N ASN A 347 11.35 -11.62 -13.61
CA ASN A 347 12.80 -11.53 -13.59
C ASN A 347 13.36 -10.28 -14.29
N GLU A 348 12.75 -9.84 -15.40
CA GLU A 348 13.20 -8.67 -16.15
C GLU A 348 13.00 -7.41 -15.31
N THR A 349 11.80 -7.26 -14.74
CA THR A 349 11.46 -6.16 -13.84
C THR A 349 12.32 -6.18 -12.56
N LEU A 350 12.62 -7.35 -12.00
CA LEU A 350 13.54 -7.48 -10.85
C LEU A 350 14.93 -6.90 -11.16
N GLN A 351 15.49 -7.18 -12.34
CA GLN A 351 16.79 -6.62 -12.74
C GLN A 351 16.73 -5.11 -12.96
N GLN A 352 15.62 -4.59 -13.50
CA GLN A 352 15.41 -3.14 -13.61
C GLN A 352 15.41 -2.46 -12.23
N LEU A 353 14.77 -3.07 -11.22
CA LEU A 353 14.77 -2.52 -9.86
C LEU A 353 16.16 -2.54 -9.22
N VAL A 354 16.91 -3.63 -9.38
CA VAL A 354 18.28 -3.77 -8.86
C VAL A 354 19.21 -2.69 -9.44
N GLY A 355 19.02 -2.33 -10.71
CA GLY A 355 19.81 -1.30 -11.39
C GLY A 355 19.33 0.14 -11.18
N ALA A 356 18.19 0.34 -10.51
CA ALA A 356 17.56 1.65 -10.40
C ALA A 356 18.40 2.62 -9.55
N LYS A 357 18.50 3.87 -10.01
CA LYS A 357 19.11 4.99 -9.28
C LYS A 357 18.08 6.05 -8.94
N GLU A 358 18.51 7.09 -8.24
CA GLU A 358 17.62 8.17 -7.82
C GLU A 358 16.98 8.88 -9.03
N GLU A 359 17.73 9.08 -10.11
CA GLU A 359 17.24 9.71 -11.33
C GLU A 359 16.21 8.86 -12.10
N ASP A 360 16.16 7.55 -11.85
CA ASP A 360 15.22 6.62 -12.49
C ASP A 360 13.87 6.55 -11.76
N LEU A 361 13.85 6.94 -10.48
CA LEU A 361 12.68 6.90 -9.61
C LEU A 361 12.07 8.30 -9.54
N TYR A 362 10.82 8.43 -9.96
CA TYR A 362 10.22 9.75 -10.05
C TYR A 362 8.74 9.73 -9.73
N LEU A 363 8.28 10.86 -9.20
CA LEU A 363 6.86 11.12 -9.03
C LEU A 363 6.27 11.56 -10.37
N SER A 364 5.48 10.67 -10.95
CA SER A 364 4.99 10.78 -12.32
C SER A 364 3.50 11.14 -12.39
N ASP A 365 3.08 11.68 -13.54
CA ASP A 365 1.67 11.97 -13.84
C ASP A 365 0.99 10.86 -14.66
N ILE A 366 1.57 9.66 -14.71
CA ILE A 366 1.09 8.57 -15.59
C ILE A 366 -0.24 7.95 -15.13
N SER A 367 -0.63 8.13 -13.87
CA SER A 367 -1.82 7.52 -13.30
C SER A 367 -3.09 7.98 -14.01
N PRO A 368 -3.96 7.05 -14.47
CA PRO A 368 -5.26 7.40 -15.03
C PRO A 368 -6.21 8.07 -14.02
N LEU A 369 -5.94 7.93 -12.71
CA LEU A 369 -6.75 8.49 -11.62
C LEU A 369 -6.47 9.99 -11.37
N GLY A 370 -5.55 10.61 -12.12
CA GLY A 370 -5.21 12.03 -11.93
C GLY A 370 -4.42 12.34 -10.65
N VAL A 371 -3.95 11.31 -9.95
CA VAL A 371 -3.13 11.42 -8.73
C VAL A 371 -1.67 11.10 -9.07
N PRO A 372 -0.68 11.84 -8.55
CA PRO A 372 0.73 11.52 -8.71
C PRO A 372 1.05 10.05 -8.34
N PHE A 373 2.02 9.48 -9.05
CA PHE A 373 2.33 8.05 -8.95
C PHE A 373 3.82 7.81 -9.06
N ASN A 374 4.42 7.20 -8.04
CA ASN A 374 5.82 6.82 -8.07
C ASN A 374 6.02 5.73 -9.13
N SER A 375 6.97 5.93 -10.02
CA SER A 375 7.23 5.04 -11.16
C SER A 375 8.73 4.90 -11.40
N LEU A 376 9.11 3.77 -11.99
CA LEU A 376 10.45 3.53 -12.52
C LEU A 376 10.50 3.94 -14.00
N LYS A 377 11.42 4.83 -14.38
CA LYS A 377 11.67 5.17 -15.79
C LYS A 377 12.13 3.93 -16.56
N GLY A 378 11.67 3.80 -17.80
CA GLY A 378 12.04 2.66 -18.66
C GLY A 378 11.32 1.35 -18.36
N ASN A 379 10.26 1.36 -17.52
CA ASN A 379 9.39 0.19 -17.40
C ASN A 379 8.74 -0.15 -18.75
N THR A 380 8.55 -1.45 -19.02
CA THR A 380 8.14 -1.94 -20.34
C THR A 380 6.72 -1.51 -20.75
N LYS A 381 5.86 -1.12 -19.80
CA LYS A 381 4.56 -0.52 -20.12
C LYS A 381 4.67 0.91 -20.63
N ASP A 382 5.62 1.69 -20.10
CA ASP A 382 5.90 3.03 -20.63
C ASP A 382 6.57 2.97 -22.01
N GLU A 383 7.41 1.97 -22.28
CA GLU A 383 7.91 1.74 -23.65
C GLU A 383 6.77 1.46 -24.64
N GLU A 384 5.79 0.65 -24.24
CA GLU A 384 4.58 0.40 -25.04
C GLU A 384 3.80 1.71 -25.30
N LYS A 385 3.63 2.55 -24.27
CA LYS A 385 3.02 3.87 -24.39
C LYS A 385 3.76 4.73 -25.41
N TYR A 386 5.09 4.84 -25.34
CA TYR A 386 5.88 5.63 -26.28
C TYR A 386 5.81 5.09 -27.71
N ARG A 387 5.83 3.76 -27.89
CA ARG A 387 5.62 3.13 -29.22
C ARG A 387 4.25 3.48 -29.81
N ASN A 388 3.21 3.53 -28.98
CA ASN A 388 1.87 3.89 -29.42
C ASN A 388 1.75 5.37 -29.80
N ILE A 389 2.38 6.26 -29.03
CA ILE A 389 2.49 7.69 -29.36
C ILE A 389 3.21 7.87 -30.71
N ALA A 390 4.34 7.21 -30.92
CA ALA A 390 5.11 7.29 -32.18
C ALA A 390 4.33 6.78 -33.41
N LYS A 391 3.39 5.84 -33.21
CA LYS A 391 2.47 5.35 -34.25
C LYS A 391 1.24 6.22 -34.45
N ASN A 392 1.18 7.38 -33.79
CA ASN A 392 0.03 8.28 -33.79
C ASN A 392 -1.28 7.59 -33.31
N ARG A 393 -1.14 6.67 -32.34
CA ARG A 393 -2.23 5.88 -31.75
C ARG A 393 -2.06 5.84 -30.23
N PRO A 394 -1.98 7.00 -29.55
CA PRO A 394 -1.69 7.03 -28.12
C PRO A 394 -2.80 6.37 -27.29
N GLY A 395 -2.44 5.90 -26.09
CA GLY A 395 -3.32 5.17 -25.18
C GLY A 395 -3.33 3.64 -25.38
N SER A 396 -3.99 2.95 -24.46
CA SER A 396 -4.12 1.49 -24.41
C SER A 396 -5.50 1.01 -24.88
N ALA A 397 -5.60 -0.25 -25.34
CA ALA A 397 -6.88 -0.90 -25.63
C ALA A 397 -7.80 -1.02 -24.39
N CYS A 398 -7.24 -0.92 -23.18
CA CYS A 398 -7.94 -0.94 -21.90
C CYS A 398 -8.89 -2.15 -21.71
N PRO A 399 -8.39 -3.38 -21.78
CA PRO A 399 -9.23 -4.58 -21.72
C PRO A 399 -9.94 -4.76 -20.37
N LYS A 400 -9.32 -4.32 -19.25
CA LYS A 400 -9.86 -4.51 -17.90
C LYS A 400 -10.86 -3.44 -17.45
N LYS A 401 -10.75 -2.23 -18.00
CA LYS A 401 -11.64 -1.08 -17.72
C LYS A 401 -11.82 -0.67 -16.24
N PHE A 402 -11.12 -1.23 -15.25
CA PHE A 402 -11.35 -0.93 -13.82
C PHE A 402 -11.31 0.55 -13.42
N VAL A 403 -10.54 1.37 -14.15
CA VAL A 403 -10.46 2.83 -13.93
C VAL A 403 -11.12 3.64 -15.06
N ALA A 404 -12.10 3.04 -15.74
CA ALA A 404 -12.95 3.73 -16.71
C ALA A 404 -14.03 4.55 -15.98
N LEU A 405 -13.58 5.57 -15.26
CA LEU A 405 -14.42 6.36 -14.35
C LEU A 405 -14.80 7.73 -14.95
N ASP A 406 -14.13 8.15 -16.02
CA ASP A 406 -14.31 9.48 -16.60
C ASP A 406 -15.50 9.49 -17.56
N LYS A 407 -16.52 10.28 -17.25
CA LYS A 407 -17.79 10.35 -18.02
C LYS A 407 -17.83 11.51 -19.02
N GLU A 408 -16.69 12.13 -19.36
CA GLU A 408 -16.64 13.27 -20.30
C GLU A 408 -17.23 12.92 -21.67
N PHE A 409 -16.99 11.69 -22.16
CA PHE A 409 -17.39 11.29 -23.52
C PHE A 409 -18.44 10.18 -23.59
N THR A 410 -18.62 9.39 -22.53
CA THR A 410 -19.56 8.26 -22.51
C THR A 410 -20.14 8.07 -21.11
N GLU A 411 -21.41 7.68 -21.03
CA GLU A 411 -22.10 7.43 -19.76
C GLU A 411 -21.48 6.28 -18.95
N GLU A 412 -21.04 5.21 -19.62
CA GLU A 412 -20.36 4.05 -19.01
C GLU A 412 -18.99 4.40 -18.43
N GLY A 413 -18.43 5.55 -18.81
CA GLY A 413 -17.10 6.00 -18.44
C GLY A 413 -15.98 5.44 -19.34
N LEU A 414 -14.95 6.25 -19.56
CA LEU A 414 -13.70 5.89 -20.22
C LEU A 414 -12.53 6.05 -19.26
N CYS A 415 -11.46 5.29 -19.52
CA CYS A 415 -10.20 5.46 -18.82
C CYS A 415 -9.38 6.54 -19.54
N THR A 416 -8.78 7.48 -18.81
CA THR A 416 -7.96 8.55 -19.39
C THR A 416 -6.67 8.06 -20.07
N ALA A 417 -6.22 6.84 -19.74
CA ALA A 417 -5.14 6.14 -20.45
C ALA A 417 -5.62 5.25 -21.61
N SER A 418 -6.93 5.20 -21.89
CA SER A 418 -7.46 4.43 -23.01
C SER A 418 -7.24 5.16 -24.33
N ARG A 419 -7.03 4.39 -25.41
CA ARG A 419 -6.91 4.91 -26.77
C ARG A 419 -8.14 5.69 -27.19
N GLN A 420 -9.34 5.22 -26.80
CA GLN A 420 -10.58 5.90 -27.12
C GLN A 420 -10.65 7.29 -26.48
N TYR A 421 -10.36 7.39 -25.17
CA TYR A 421 -10.36 8.67 -24.47
C TYR A 421 -9.31 9.62 -25.07
N GLN A 422 -8.06 9.18 -25.21
CA GLN A 422 -6.99 10.05 -25.71
C GLN A 422 -7.27 10.52 -27.14
N HIS A 423 -7.81 9.67 -28.01
CA HIS A 423 -8.22 10.06 -29.36
C HIS A 423 -9.30 11.14 -29.35
N LEU A 424 -10.34 11.00 -28.53
CA LEU A 424 -11.41 12.00 -28.41
C LEU A 424 -10.89 13.30 -27.82
N LYS A 425 -10.02 13.22 -26.81
CA LYS A 425 -9.42 14.39 -26.15
C LYS A 425 -8.47 15.16 -27.07
N ILE A 426 -7.69 14.46 -27.89
CA ILE A 426 -6.82 15.07 -28.90
C ILE A 426 -7.67 15.77 -29.97
N LYS A 427 -8.76 15.16 -30.45
CA LYS A 427 -9.68 15.85 -31.37
C LYS A 427 -10.28 17.13 -30.78
N GLN A 428 -10.61 17.11 -29.49
CA GLN A 428 -11.08 18.32 -28.79
C GLN A 428 -9.96 19.37 -28.70
N LEU A 429 -8.72 18.96 -28.48
CA LEU A 429 -7.55 19.85 -28.46
C LEU A 429 -7.28 20.47 -29.85
N ASP A 430 -7.36 19.66 -30.91
CA ASP A 430 -7.18 20.12 -32.30
C ASP A 430 -8.15 21.25 -32.68
N ALA A 431 -9.38 21.20 -32.13
CA ALA A 431 -10.41 22.21 -32.37
C ALA A 431 -10.16 23.55 -31.65
N GLN A 432 -9.20 23.63 -30.71
CA GLN A 432 -8.94 24.85 -29.94
C GLN A 432 -8.05 25.87 -30.66
N GLY A 433 -7.33 25.46 -31.72
CA GLY A 433 -6.47 26.37 -32.49
C GLY A 433 -5.32 26.99 -31.69
N LEU A 434 -4.79 26.28 -30.68
CA LEU A 434 -3.65 26.73 -29.88
C LEU A 434 -2.38 26.83 -30.74
N ASP A 435 -1.43 27.68 -30.33
CA ASP A 435 -0.10 27.69 -30.94
C ASP A 435 0.67 26.40 -30.62
N ALA A 436 1.79 26.18 -31.32
CA ALA A 436 2.53 24.92 -31.24
C ALA A 436 3.08 24.59 -29.83
N ILE A 437 3.42 25.61 -29.04
CA ILE A 437 3.99 25.42 -27.70
C ILE A 437 2.89 24.98 -26.73
N ASP A 438 1.78 25.72 -26.70
CA ASP A 438 0.65 25.42 -25.83
C ASP A 438 -0.05 24.12 -26.24
N TYR A 439 -0.20 23.87 -27.55
CA TYR A 439 -0.72 22.61 -28.07
C TYR A 439 0.13 21.42 -27.60
N LYS A 440 1.46 21.51 -27.69
CA LYS A 440 2.36 20.43 -27.27
C LYS A 440 2.24 20.16 -25.77
N LYS A 441 2.15 21.20 -24.96
CA LYS A 441 1.98 21.10 -23.50
C LYS A 441 0.68 20.36 -23.14
N GLU A 442 -0.43 20.69 -23.78
CA GLU A 442 -1.71 20.00 -23.54
C GLU A 442 -1.72 18.57 -24.10
N LEU A 443 -1.11 18.33 -25.27
CA LEU A 443 -0.96 16.99 -25.83
C LEU A 443 -0.16 16.07 -24.89
N ASP A 444 0.91 16.59 -24.27
CA ASP A 444 1.73 15.82 -23.34
C ASP A 444 0.94 15.46 -22.07
N LYS A 445 0.10 16.36 -21.56
CA LYS A 445 -0.82 16.06 -20.42
C LYS A 445 -1.83 14.95 -20.74
N ILE A 446 -2.28 14.86 -22.00
CA ILE A 446 -3.19 13.80 -22.45
C ILE A 446 -2.43 12.47 -22.56
N THR A 447 -1.28 12.48 -23.23
CA THR A 447 -0.56 11.26 -23.65
C THR A 447 0.36 10.69 -22.59
N VAL A 448 0.68 11.43 -21.52
CA VAL A 448 1.48 10.93 -20.39
C VAL A 448 0.84 9.73 -19.67
N LYS A 449 -0.50 9.61 -19.74
CA LYS A 449 -1.28 8.59 -19.03
C LYS A 449 -0.96 7.17 -19.53
N SER A 450 -0.67 6.27 -18.60
CA SER A 450 -0.29 4.88 -18.85
C SER A 450 -1.31 3.90 -18.24
N CYS A 451 -1.43 2.71 -18.81
CA CYS A 451 -2.42 1.71 -18.37
C CYS A 451 -1.91 0.91 -17.15
N THR A 452 -2.14 1.44 -15.96
CA THR A 452 -1.69 0.84 -14.69
C THR A 452 -2.44 -0.44 -14.32
N CYS A 453 -3.73 -0.59 -14.67
CA CYS A 453 -4.51 -1.80 -14.38
C CYS A 453 -3.91 -3.08 -15.00
N VAL A 454 -3.36 -2.93 -16.20
CA VAL A 454 -2.68 -4.02 -16.90
C VAL A 454 -1.24 -4.10 -16.42
N GLY A 455 -0.51 -2.97 -16.44
CA GLY A 455 0.93 -2.95 -16.13
C GLY A 455 1.25 -3.50 -14.74
N LEU A 456 0.46 -3.18 -13.72
CA LEU A 456 0.70 -3.61 -12.33
C LEU A 456 0.29 -5.07 -12.07
N GLY A 457 -0.44 -5.71 -12.98
CA GLY A 457 -0.85 -7.12 -12.86
C GLY A 457 -0.01 -8.07 -13.74
N THR A 458 0.56 -7.56 -14.82
CA THR A 458 1.23 -8.38 -15.85
C THR A 458 2.47 -9.10 -15.34
N SER A 459 3.18 -8.50 -14.37
CA SER A 459 4.38 -9.10 -13.76
C SER A 459 4.10 -10.48 -13.15
N ALA A 460 2.96 -10.65 -12.46
CA ALA A 460 2.56 -11.94 -11.89
C ALA A 460 2.26 -12.98 -12.99
N LEU A 461 1.64 -12.57 -14.10
CA LEU A 461 1.41 -13.46 -15.24
C LEU A 461 2.73 -13.93 -15.86
N LEU A 462 3.68 -13.02 -16.05
CA LEU A 462 5.01 -13.33 -16.58
C LEU A 462 5.80 -14.24 -15.64
N LYS A 463 5.78 -13.97 -14.33
CA LYS A 463 6.46 -14.77 -13.30
C LYS A 463 6.05 -16.25 -13.35
N TYR A 464 4.77 -16.51 -13.63
CA TYR A 464 4.19 -17.85 -13.65
C TYR A 464 3.95 -18.42 -15.05
N ASN A 465 4.45 -17.76 -16.09
CA ASN A 465 4.25 -18.17 -17.49
C ASN A 465 2.76 -18.36 -17.86
N LEU A 466 1.88 -17.52 -17.32
CA LEU A 466 0.46 -17.50 -17.63
C LEU A 466 0.18 -16.70 -18.91
N ASP A 467 -1.00 -16.93 -19.50
CA ASP A 467 -1.39 -16.23 -20.73
C ASP A 467 -1.48 -14.70 -20.54
N THR A 468 -0.77 -14.00 -21.44
CA THR A 468 -0.73 -12.53 -21.52
C THR A 468 -1.31 -12.00 -22.84
N LYS A 469 -2.08 -12.80 -23.59
CA LYS A 469 -2.60 -12.38 -24.90
C LYS A 469 -3.46 -11.11 -24.83
N THR A 470 -4.28 -10.99 -23.79
CA THR A 470 -5.20 -9.86 -23.60
C THR A 470 -4.49 -8.65 -22.98
N GLU A 471 -3.67 -8.87 -21.96
CA GLU A 471 -2.95 -7.85 -21.22
C GLU A 471 -1.75 -7.28 -21.99
N GLY A 472 -1.14 -8.09 -22.86
CA GLY A 472 0.19 -7.85 -23.39
C GLY A 472 1.27 -8.12 -22.33
N ARG A 473 2.53 -7.87 -22.71
CA ARG A 473 3.70 -8.16 -21.87
C ARG A 473 4.24 -6.96 -21.09
N GLY A 474 3.67 -5.76 -21.29
CA GLY A 474 4.15 -4.54 -20.65
C GLY A 474 3.87 -4.53 -19.15
N VAL A 475 4.90 -4.28 -18.35
CA VAL A 475 4.86 -4.18 -16.89
C VAL A 475 5.05 -2.72 -16.48
N SER A 476 4.18 -2.25 -15.60
CA SER A 476 4.38 -1.00 -14.85
C SER A 476 4.87 -1.39 -13.47
N ILE A 477 5.82 -0.65 -12.92
CA ILE A 477 6.25 -0.85 -11.53
C ILE A 477 6.37 0.49 -10.81
N CYS A 478 5.99 0.47 -9.52
CA CYS A 478 5.79 1.67 -8.72
C CYS A 478 6.53 1.61 -7.38
N PRO A 479 7.85 1.37 -7.38
CA PRO A 479 8.62 1.37 -6.13
C PRO A 479 8.66 2.77 -5.53
N GLY A 480 8.80 2.87 -4.21
CA GLY A 480 9.08 4.14 -3.56
C GLY A 480 10.52 4.63 -3.85
N PRO A 481 10.83 5.91 -3.57
CA PRO A 481 12.12 6.53 -3.93
C PRO A 481 13.36 5.84 -3.34
N ASN A 482 13.19 5.04 -2.29
CA ASN A 482 14.28 4.36 -1.62
C ASN A 482 14.78 3.10 -2.32
N MET A 483 14.13 2.67 -3.41
CA MET A 483 14.63 1.55 -4.20
C MET A 483 16.07 1.79 -4.71
N ALA A 484 16.43 3.05 -4.97
CA ALA A 484 17.76 3.45 -5.46
C ALA A 484 18.94 3.01 -4.56
N TYR A 485 18.65 2.61 -3.33
CA TYR A 485 19.66 2.22 -2.35
C TYR A 485 19.72 0.71 -2.08
N PHE A 486 18.88 -0.08 -2.75
CA PHE A 486 18.90 -1.54 -2.70
C PHE A 486 19.41 -2.10 -4.05
N SER A 487 20.54 -2.78 -4.02
CA SER A 487 21.29 -3.16 -5.23
C SER A 487 21.40 -4.66 -5.45
N LYS A 488 20.55 -5.47 -4.82
CA LYS A 488 20.51 -6.91 -5.05
C LYS A 488 19.14 -7.52 -4.83
N VAL A 489 18.89 -8.63 -5.52
CA VAL A 489 17.80 -9.57 -5.19
C VAL A 489 18.12 -10.22 -3.84
N MET A 490 17.13 -10.38 -2.99
CA MET A 490 17.28 -10.91 -1.63
C MET A 490 16.37 -12.12 -1.41
N SER A 491 16.85 -13.09 -0.64
CA SER A 491 15.98 -14.09 -0.02
C SER A 491 15.10 -13.45 1.05
N LEU A 492 13.98 -14.11 1.41
CA LEU A 492 13.14 -13.70 2.53
C LEU A 492 13.97 -13.62 3.81
N LYS A 493 14.86 -14.59 4.02
CA LYS A 493 15.78 -14.64 5.16
C LYS A 493 16.70 -13.43 5.24
N GLU A 494 17.30 -13.01 4.13
CA GLU A 494 18.16 -11.82 4.12
C GLU A 494 17.37 -10.56 4.43
N MET A 495 16.15 -10.43 3.89
CA MET A 495 15.29 -9.28 4.17
C MET A 495 14.87 -9.24 5.64
N THR A 496 14.44 -10.37 6.23
CA THR A 496 14.08 -10.40 7.66
C THR A 496 15.29 -10.14 8.54
N ALA A 497 16.44 -10.74 8.23
CA ALA A 497 17.69 -10.50 8.95
C ALA A 497 18.10 -9.01 8.88
N HIS A 498 17.89 -8.35 7.74
CA HIS A 498 18.13 -6.91 7.58
C HIS A 498 17.20 -6.06 8.45
N ILE A 499 15.90 -6.37 8.46
CA ILE A 499 14.91 -5.66 9.29
C ILE A 499 15.28 -5.75 10.77
N TYR A 500 15.79 -6.91 11.21
CA TYR A 500 16.19 -7.16 12.59
C TYR A 500 17.66 -6.86 12.90
N GLY A 501 18.42 -6.29 11.97
CA GLY A 501 19.81 -5.89 12.18
C GLY A 501 20.82 -7.05 12.31
N GLU A 502 20.43 -8.27 11.92
CA GLU A 502 21.28 -9.46 11.93
C GLU A 502 22.23 -9.51 10.70
N ILE A 503 21.90 -8.77 9.65
CA ILE A 503 22.73 -8.57 8.46
C ILE A 503 22.95 -7.07 8.24
N LYS A 504 24.17 -6.70 7.83
CA LYS A 504 24.56 -5.32 7.49
C LYS A 504 24.78 -5.18 5.98
N ASN A 505 24.83 -3.93 5.50
CA ASN A 505 25.21 -3.57 4.12
C ASN A 505 24.26 -4.06 3.01
N ILE A 506 22.98 -4.32 3.33
CA ILE A 506 21.94 -4.55 2.30
C ILE A 506 21.55 -3.26 1.59
N VAL A 507 21.49 -2.18 2.36
CA VAL A 507 21.17 -0.85 1.87
C VAL A 507 22.45 -0.01 1.79
N SER A 508 22.56 0.82 0.76
CA SER A 508 23.69 1.73 0.57
C SER A 508 23.86 2.67 1.77
N ALA A 509 25.11 2.83 2.23
CA ALA A 509 25.46 3.82 3.26
C ALA A 509 25.22 5.28 2.82
N LYS A 510 25.01 5.52 1.52
CA LYS A 510 24.64 6.83 0.97
C LYS A 510 23.15 7.15 1.09
N ARG A 511 22.32 6.17 1.51
CA ARG A 511 20.89 6.39 1.71
C ARG A 511 20.70 7.45 2.81
N PRO A 512 19.97 8.55 2.53
CA PRO A 512 19.62 9.51 3.57
C PRO A 512 18.71 8.87 4.62
N HIS A 513 18.77 9.37 5.85
CA HIS A 513 17.84 8.99 6.90
C HIS A 513 16.38 9.20 6.46
N ILE A 514 15.46 8.32 6.86
CA ILE A 514 14.05 8.33 6.46
C ILE A 514 13.39 9.72 6.49
N PHE A 515 13.59 10.48 7.58
CA PHE A 515 13.01 11.81 7.75
C PHE A 515 13.64 12.86 6.82
N VAL A 516 14.95 12.77 6.57
CA VAL A 516 15.64 13.64 5.63
C VAL A 516 15.17 13.33 4.22
N LYS A 517 15.12 12.05 3.84
CA LYS A 517 14.65 11.66 2.51
C LYS A 517 13.22 12.10 2.26
N GLU A 518 12.33 11.92 3.24
CA GLU A 518 10.96 12.42 3.15
C GLU A 518 10.93 13.94 2.94
N LEU A 519 11.64 14.70 3.78
CA LEU A 519 11.70 16.15 3.69
C LEU A 519 12.19 16.60 2.31
N THR A 520 13.31 16.06 1.82
CA THR A 520 13.85 16.37 0.49
C THR A 520 12.80 16.15 -0.60
N ILE A 521 12.06 15.02 -0.57
CA ILE A 521 11.00 14.73 -1.55
C ILE A 521 9.87 15.77 -1.47
N TYR A 522 9.48 16.21 -0.27
CA TYR A 522 8.45 17.25 -0.10
C TYR A 522 8.94 18.62 -0.59
N VAL A 523 10.19 18.99 -0.31
CA VAL A 523 10.81 20.23 -0.79
C VAL A 523 10.88 20.21 -2.32
N ASP A 524 11.36 19.12 -2.92
CA ASP A 524 11.42 18.95 -4.37
C ASP A 524 10.03 19.06 -5.01
N TYR A 525 9.02 18.44 -4.40
CA TYR A 525 7.63 18.50 -4.86
C TYR A 525 7.10 19.95 -4.88
N ILE A 526 7.22 20.68 -3.76
CA ILE A 526 6.66 22.03 -3.67
C ILE A 526 7.45 23.03 -4.53
N THR A 527 8.78 22.88 -4.63
CA THR A 527 9.62 23.67 -5.55
C THR A 527 9.23 23.40 -6.99
N LYS A 528 9.03 22.14 -7.41
CA LYS A 528 8.55 21.81 -8.76
C LYS A 528 7.20 22.44 -9.03
N LYS A 529 6.26 22.35 -8.08
CA LYS A 529 4.92 22.95 -8.21
C LYS A 529 4.96 24.46 -8.36
N PHE A 530 5.83 25.15 -7.64
CA PHE A 530 6.04 26.59 -7.80
C PHE A 530 6.64 26.92 -9.17
N ASN A 531 7.65 26.17 -9.62
CA ASN A 531 8.30 26.41 -10.91
C ASN A 531 7.39 26.13 -12.13
N GLU A 532 6.38 25.26 -12.00
CA GLU A 532 5.37 25.01 -13.03
C GLU A 532 4.46 26.24 -13.28
N SER A 533 4.29 27.10 -12.27
CA SER A 533 3.51 28.34 -12.34
C SER A 533 4.10 29.39 -11.37
N PRO A 534 5.20 30.07 -11.76
CA PRO A 534 5.94 30.97 -10.87
C PRO A 534 5.20 32.30 -10.60
N VAL A 535 4.00 32.46 -11.17
CA VAL A 535 3.10 33.59 -10.89
C VAL A 535 1.98 33.07 -9.99
N ILE A 536 1.80 33.72 -8.84
CA ILE A 536 0.71 33.41 -7.92
C ILE A 536 -0.49 34.24 -8.35
N SER A 537 -1.48 33.58 -8.94
CA SER A 537 -2.58 34.27 -9.61
C SER A 537 -3.68 34.73 -8.64
N ASN A 538 -3.73 34.17 -7.43
CA ASN A 538 -4.79 34.43 -6.48
C ASN A 538 -4.41 34.09 -5.01
N LYS A 539 -5.17 34.64 -4.05
CA LYS A 539 -4.97 34.41 -2.60
C LYS A 539 -5.05 32.94 -2.16
N ARG A 540 -5.73 32.08 -2.93
CA ARG A 540 -5.84 30.65 -2.60
C ARG A 540 -4.53 29.92 -2.90
N GLU A 541 -3.89 30.25 -4.02
CA GLU A 541 -2.56 29.75 -4.38
C GLU A 541 -1.50 30.24 -3.40
N GLU A 542 -1.51 31.54 -3.07
CA GLU A 542 -0.66 32.11 -2.01
C GLU A 542 -0.79 31.30 -0.72
N LYS A 543 -2.03 31.17 -0.22
CA LYS A 543 -2.30 30.43 1.02
C LYS A 543 -1.83 28.98 0.93
N TYR A 544 -1.97 28.32 -0.21
CA TYR A 544 -1.48 26.95 -0.40
C TYR A 544 0.04 26.87 -0.21
N PHE A 545 0.82 27.69 -0.95
CA PHE A 545 2.28 27.66 -0.85
C PHE A 545 2.77 28.07 0.54
N THR A 546 2.23 29.16 1.11
CA THR A 546 2.62 29.62 2.45
C THR A 546 2.31 28.57 3.52
N THR A 547 1.12 27.96 3.49
CA THR A 547 0.74 26.92 4.45
C THR A 547 1.64 25.70 4.31
N PHE A 548 1.90 25.25 3.09
CA PHE A 548 2.74 24.09 2.81
C PHE A 548 4.17 24.31 3.32
N ILE A 549 4.77 25.45 3.00
CA ILE A 549 6.13 25.81 3.41
C ILE A 549 6.23 25.94 4.94
N ASN A 550 5.24 26.56 5.58
CA ASN A 550 5.24 26.71 7.05
C ASN A 550 5.13 25.35 7.75
N ASN A 551 4.24 24.47 7.29
CA ASN A 551 4.12 23.12 7.84
C ASN A 551 5.41 22.32 7.67
N LEU A 552 6.13 22.49 6.55
CA LEU A 552 7.45 21.86 6.39
C LEU A 552 8.50 22.44 7.34
N LYS A 553 8.54 23.77 7.54
CA LYS A 553 9.44 24.41 8.51
C LYS A 553 9.17 23.91 9.93
N GLU A 554 7.90 23.82 10.34
CA GLU A 554 7.50 23.23 11.62
C GLU A 554 7.92 21.76 11.72
N GLY A 555 7.77 20.98 10.64
CA GLY A 555 8.25 19.61 10.56
C GLY A 555 9.77 19.48 10.72
N VAL A 556 10.55 20.41 10.17
CA VAL A 556 12.00 20.47 10.39
C VAL A 556 12.32 20.74 11.85
N THR A 557 11.69 21.75 12.45
CA THR A 557 11.88 22.05 13.88
C THR A 557 11.57 20.84 14.75
N TYR A 558 10.46 20.14 14.48
CA TYR A 558 10.12 18.89 15.16
C TYR A 558 11.22 17.83 14.99
N TYR A 559 11.77 17.65 13.79
CA TYR A 559 12.85 16.68 13.55
C TYR A 559 14.16 17.05 14.26
N GLU A 560 14.51 18.33 14.33
CA GLU A 560 15.68 18.80 15.06
C GLU A 560 15.54 18.56 16.57
N GLU A 561 14.39 18.88 17.16
CA GLU A 561 14.06 18.62 18.56
C GLU A 561 14.07 17.12 18.86
N LEU A 562 13.40 16.34 18.01
CA LEU A 562 13.36 14.88 18.13
C LEU A 562 14.77 14.29 18.13
N LEU A 563 15.63 14.73 17.22
CA LEU A 563 17.00 14.25 17.13
C LEU A 563 17.82 14.66 18.35
N ALA A 564 17.63 15.88 18.88
CA ALA A 564 18.31 16.34 20.09
C ALA A 564 17.96 15.50 21.32
N GLU A 565 16.68 15.16 21.49
CA GLU A 565 16.18 14.33 22.60
C GLU A 565 16.51 12.84 22.46
N THR A 566 16.72 12.38 21.23
CA THR A 566 16.99 10.97 20.94
C THR A 566 18.37 10.57 21.47
N LYS A 567 18.38 9.56 22.34
CA LYS A 567 19.58 8.93 22.91
C LYS A 567 19.66 7.46 22.48
N GLY A 568 20.85 7.03 22.08
CA GLY A 568 21.11 5.63 21.74
C GLY A 568 20.63 5.20 20.35
N TYR A 569 20.11 6.14 19.56
CA TYR A 569 19.80 5.94 18.14
C TYR A 569 20.50 7.00 17.30
N PHE A 570 20.92 6.59 16.11
CA PHE A 570 21.51 7.42 15.06
C PHE A 570 22.77 8.17 15.47
N GLU A 571 23.45 7.79 16.55
CA GLU A 571 24.57 8.54 17.12
C GLU A 571 25.69 8.78 16.09
N ALA A 572 25.98 7.77 15.27
CA ALA A 572 27.00 7.87 14.21
C ALA A 572 26.60 8.81 13.06
N SER A 573 25.30 8.94 12.78
CA SER A 573 24.76 9.77 11.69
C SER A 573 24.15 11.09 12.16
N LYS A 574 24.12 11.37 13.47
CA LYS A 574 23.38 12.47 14.08
C LYS A 574 23.79 13.84 13.51
N SER A 575 25.08 14.08 13.35
CA SER A 575 25.59 15.32 12.72
C SER A 575 25.12 15.42 11.28
N THR A 576 25.29 14.37 10.48
CA THR A 576 24.90 14.36 9.07
C THR A 576 23.40 14.55 8.87
N ILE A 577 22.57 13.97 9.73
CA ILE A 577 21.11 14.19 9.72
C ILE A 577 20.82 15.67 9.98
N LYS A 578 21.42 16.26 11.02
CA LYS A 578 21.24 17.67 11.37
C LYS A 578 21.66 18.60 10.22
N ASP A 579 22.84 18.38 9.65
CA ASP A 579 23.35 19.18 8.54
C ASP A 579 22.43 19.10 7.30
N SER A 580 21.85 17.91 7.06
CA SER A 580 20.90 17.72 5.96
C SER A 580 19.55 18.41 6.22
N LEU A 581 19.03 18.38 7.45
CA LEU A 581 17.82 19.11 7.82
C LEU A 581 18.02 20.62 7.68
N GLU A 582 19.17 21.14 8.09
CA GLU A 582 19.51 22.57 7.93
C GLU A 582 19.61 22.96 6.46
N ALA A 583 20.21 22.11 5.61
CA ALA A 583 20.27 22.34 4.17
C ALA A 583 18.87 22.45 3.54
N GLU A 584 17.96 21.54 3.88
CA GLU A 584 16.57 21.58 3.40
C GLU A 584 15.79 22.78 3.97
N LEU A 585 16.04 23.17 5.22
CA LEU A 585 15.47 24.38 5.81
C LEU A 585 15.90 25.64 5.05
N ASN A 586 17.16 25.71 4.63
CA ASN A 586 17.68 26.81 3.84
C ASN A 586 17.05 26.86 2.44
N ARG A 587 16.83 25.69 1.79
CA ARG A 587 16.05 25.60 0.55
C ARG A 587 14.62 26.11 0.73
N LEU A 588 13.97 25.76 1.84
CA LEU A 588 12.61 26.24 2.16
C LEU A 588 12.55 27.74 2.42
N LYS A 589 13.54 28.31 3.12
CA LYS A 589 13.65 29.76 3.32
C LYS A 589 13.81 30.49 1.99
N ALA A 590 14.66 29.99 1.10
CA ALA A 590 14.83 30.55 -0.24
C ALA A 590 13.52 30.50 -1.05
N LEU A 591 12.81 29.36 -1.04
CA LEU A 591 11.51 29.23 -1.70
C LEU A 591 10.44 30.16 -1.10
N SER A 592 10.42 30.34 0.23
CA SER A 592 9.52 31.27 0.92
C SER A 592 9.66 32.69 0.37
N LEU A 593 10.90 33.16 0.21
CA LEU A 593 11.19 34.49 -0.35
C LEU A 593 10.72 34.61 -1.81
N GLN A 594 10.91 33.57 -2.62
CA GLN A 594 10.43 33.56 -4.01
C GLN A 594 8.91 33.62 -4.09
N VAL A 595 8.21 32.88 -3.22
CA VAL A 595 6.75 32.91 -3.10
C VAL A 595 6.28 34.31 -2.69
N GLU A 596 6.89 34.92 -1.68
CA GLU A 596 6.55 36.28 -1.23
C GLU A 596 6.73 37.33 -2.35
N GLN A 597 7.82 37.23 -3.13
CA GLN A 597 8.06 38.11 -4.28
C GLN A 597 7.04 37.89 -5.40
N ALA A 598 6.63 36.65 -5.65
CA ALA A 598 5.66 36.32 -6.69
C ALA A 598 4.23 36.82 -6.38
N VAL A 599 3.87 36.98 -5.10
CA VAL A 599 2.58 37.55 -4.68
C VAL A 599 2.47 39.04 -5.01
N GLN A 600 3.57 39.79 -4.87
CA GLN A 600 3.61 41.26 -5.02
C GLN A 600 3.40 41.73 -6.47
N VAL A 601 3.45 40.83 -7.46
CA VAL A 601 3.26 41.15 -8.88
C VAL A 601 1.76 41.22 -9.26
N THR A 602 0.85 40.93 -8.32
CA THR A 602 -0.59 40.70 -8.59
C THR A 602 -1.54 41.76 -8.02
N THR A 603 -1.03 42.90 -7.53
CA THR A 603 -1.86 44.03 -7.06
C THR A 603 -2.04 45.12 -8.10
#